data_AF-A0A842L8N8-F1
#
_entry.id   AF-A0A842L8N8-F1
#
_cell.length_a   1.000
_cell.length_b   1.000
_cell.length_c   1.000
_cell.angle_alpha   90.00
_cell.angle_beta   90.00
_cell.angle_gamma   90.00
#
_symmetry.space_group_name_H-M   'P 1'
#
loop_
_entity.id
_entity.type
_entity.pdbx_description
1 polymer ?
#
loop_
_entity_poly.entity_id
_entity_poly.type
_entity_poly.pdbx_seq_one_letter_code
_entity_poly.pdbx_strand_id
1 'polypeptide(L)'
;MPYFTYLLHLVMFAIGMLIGLEVSYKWHSEPFVRKRIEPIPLIIALIGGGLIIIYAPLGLFFIGFVIGMRPGYGVYESIIGIIFALILWVAL
;
A
#
# COMPACT_ATOMS: atom_id res chain seq x y z
N MET A 1 17.42 -20.11 1.15
CA MET A 1 16.29 -20.40 0.24
C MET A 1 15.56 -19.10 -0.09
N PRO A 2 15.72 -18.53 -1.29
CA PRO A 2 15.14 -17.24 -1.67
C PRO A 2 13.60 -17.25 -1.80
N TYR A 3 12.96 -18.42 -1.91
CA TYR A 3 11.51 -18.53 -1.97
C TYR A 3 10.79 -18.07 -0.69
N PHE A 4 11.37 -18.37 0.49
CA PHE A 4 10.79 -17.96 1.78
C PHE A 4 10.80 -16.45 1.95
N THR A 5 11.80 -15.76 1.39
CA THR A 5 11.84 -14.29 1.43
C THR A 5 10.73 -13.72 0.56
N TYR A 6 10.54 -14.14 -0.69
CA TYR A 6 9.50 -13.57 -1.56
C TYR A 6 8.07 -13.87 -1.09
N LEU A 7 7.83 -15.04 -0.49
CA LEU A 7 6.53 -15.38 0.09
C LEU A 7 6.14 -14.39 1.19
N LEU A 8 7.07 -14.05 2.09
CA LEU A 8 6.82 -13.09 3.17
C LEU A 8 6.40 -11.71 2.63
N HIS A 9 7.04 -11.24 1.55
CA HIS A 9 6.70 -9.97 0.90
C HIS A 9 5.26 -9.95 0.38
N LEU A 10 4.86 -11.01 -0.34
CA LEU A 10 3.50 -11.15 -0.86
C LEU A 10 2.47 -11.27 0.27
N VAL A 11 2.78 -12.04 1.31
CA VAL A 11 1.91 -12.19 2.48
C VAL A 11 1.72 -10.85 3.18
N MET A 12 2.79 -10.08 3.43
CA MET A 12 2.68 -8.78 4.09
C MET A 12 1.90 -7.77 3.24
N PHE A 13 2.09 -7.77 1.92
CA PHE A 13 1.28 -6.95 1.01
C PHE A 13 -0.21 -7.34 1.09
N ALA A 14 -0.52 -8.64 1.05
CA ALA A 14 -1.90 -9.14 1.15
C ALA A 14 -2.54 -8.80 2.50
N ILE A 15 -1.81 -8.94 3.62
CA ILE A 15 -2.29 -8.54 4.94
C ILE A 15 -2.55 -7.03 4.97
N GLY A 16 -1.66 -6.21 4.41
CA GLY A 16 -1.88 -4.77 4.26
C GLY A 16 -3.19 -4.45 3.55
N MET A 17 -3.47 -5.13 2.43
CA MET A 17 -4.72 -4.96 1.68
C MET A 17 -5.95 -5.34 2.48
N LEU A 18 -5.93 -6.49 3.16
CA LEU A 18 -7.06 -6.95 3.96
C LEU A 18 -7.37 -5.99 5.11
N ILE A 19 -6.34 -5.55 5.85
CA ILE A 19 -6.55 -4.62 6.97
C ILE A 19 -6.96 -3.23 6.45
N GLY A 20 -6.33 -2.74 5.38
CA GLY A 20 -6.70 -1.46 4.76
C GLY A 20 -8.17 -1.43 4.34
N LEU A 21 -8.65 -2.53 3.76
CA LEU A 21 -10.04 -2.70 3.38
C LEU A 21 -10.99 -2.66 4.59
N GLU A 22 -10.68 -3.41 5.65
CA GLU A 22 -11.44 -3.40 6.91
C GLU A 22 -11.51 -2.00 7.54
N VAL A 23 -10.38 -1.28 7.56
CA VAL A 23 -10.32 0.10 8.06
C VAL A 23 -11.16 1.03 7.18
N SER A 24 -11.09 0.88 5.85
CA SER A 24 -11.90 1.68 4.94
C SER A 24 -13.40 1.49 5.14
N TYR A 25 -13.86 0.26 5.42
CA TYR A 25 -15.28 0.00 5.71
C TYR A 25 -15.74 0.67 7.00
N LYS A 26 -14.87 0.78 8.01
CA LYS A 26 -15.18 1.47 9.27
C LYS A 26 -15.24 2.99 9.11
N TRP A 27 -14.40 3.55 8.24
CA TRP A 27 -14.32 5.00 8.04
C TRP A 27 -15.39 5.54 7.08
N HIS A 28 -15.86 4.70 6.15
CA HIS A 28 -16.80 5.14 5.10
C HIS A 28 -18.01 4.22 5.01
N SER A 29 -19.15 4.71 5.50
CA SER A 29 -20.44 4.01 5.45
C SER A 29 -20.97 3.82 4.02
N GLU A 30 -20.59 4.71 3.09
CA GLU A 30 -21.15 4.80 1.73
C GLU A 30 -20.08 4.63 0.63
N PRO A 31 -20.44 4.14 -0.58
CA PRO A 31 -19.50 3.99 -1.68
C PRO A 31 -19.26 5.39 -2.22
N PHE A 32 -18.03 5.88 -2.15
CA PHE A 32 -17.74 7.15 -2.79
C PHE A 32 -17.90 7.02 -4.30
N VAL A 33 -18.79 7.86 -4.85
CA VAL A 33 -19.14 7.91 -6.27
C VAL A 33 -18.06 8.59 -7.11
N ARG A 34 -17.07 9.27 -6.48
CA ARG A 34 -15.97 9.97 -7.17
C ARG A 34 -14.61 9.36 -6.87
N LYS A 35 -13.93 8.91 -7.93
CA LYS A 35 -12.50 8.56 -7.94
C LYS A 35 -11.65 9.81 -7.71
N ARG A 36 -10.96 9.89 -6.58
CA ARG A 36 -9.97 10.92 -6.26
C ARG A 36 -8.81 10.28 -5.51
N ILE A 37 -7.61 10.83 -5.71
CA ILE A 37 -6.45 10.45 -4.90
C ILE A 37 -6.63 11.09 -3.52
N GLU A 38 -6.53 10.29 -2.47
CA GLU A 38 -6.69 10.75 -1.10
C GLU A 38 -5.32 11.04 -0.46
N PRO A 39 -5.14 12.18 0.22
CA PRO A 39 -3.84 12.52 0.81
C PRO A 39 -3.34 11.52 1.85
N ILE A 40 -4.24 11.00 2.70
CA ILE A 40 -3.84 10.10 3.81
C ILE A 40 -3.30 8.76 3.27
N PRO A 41 -4.03 8.02 2.42
CA PRO A 41 -3.52 6.77 1.82
C PRO A 41 -2.26 7.01 0.97
N LEU A 42 -2.17 8.15 0.28
CA LEU A 42 -0.98 8.51 -0.50
C LEU A 42 0.26 8.65 0.38
N ILE A 43 0.16 9.37 1.51
CA ILE A 43 1.29 9.53 2.45
C ILE A 43 1.72 8.17 3.00
N ILE A 44 0.77 7.31 3.35
CA ILE A 44 1.06 5.96 3.84
C ILE A 44 1.80 5.14 2.76
N ALA A 45 1.35 5.20 1.52
CA ALA A 45 2.00 4.49 0.41
C ALA A 45 3.42 5.02 0.13
N LEU A 46 3.67 6.33 0.26
CA LEU A 46 5.01 6.92 0.12
C LEU A 46 5.94 6.49 1.25
N ILE A 47 5.45 6.46 2.50
CA ILE A 47 6.19 5.91 3.65
C ILE A 47 6.53 4.44 3.38
N GLY A 48 5.57 3.66 2.90
CA GLY A 48 5.78 2.27 2.51
C GLY A 48 6.85 2.12 1.43
N GLY A 49 6.82 2.96 0.39
CA GLY A 49 7.82 2.96 -0.68
C GLY A 49 9.23 3.27 -0.19
N GLY A 50 9.39 4.24 0.72
CA GLY A 50 10.68 4.51 1.36
C GLY A 50 11.17 3.36 2.24
N LEU A 51 10.25 2.72 2.97
CA LEU A 51 10.58 1.58 3.84
C LEU A 51 11.03 0.33 3.07
N ILE A 52 10.78 0.23 1.76
CA ILE A 52 11.21 -0.93 0.98
C ILE A 52 12.73 -1.13 1.02
N ILE A 53 13.51 -0.05 1.02
CA ILE A 53 14.98 -0.12 1.02
C ILE A 53 15.51 -0.68 2.35
N ILE A 54 14.84 -0.37 3.46
CA ILE A 54 15.28 -0.74 4.80
C ILE A 54 14.72 -2.11 5.19
N TYR A 55 13.41 -2.30 4.98
CA TYR A 55 12.69 -3.51 5.35
C TYR A 55 11.45 -3.73 4.47
N ALA A 56 11.69 -4.36 3.33
CA ALA A 56 10.70 -4.58 2.27
C ALA A 56 9.38 -5.24 2.69
N PRO A 57 9.32 -6.21 3.63
CA PRO A 57 8.03 -6.75 4.06
C PRO A 57 7.11 -5.70 4.71
N LEU A 58 7.66 -4.82 5.55
CA LEU A 58 6.88 -3.74 6.16
C LEU A 58 6.56 -2.62 5.18
N GLY A 59 7.49 -2.31 4.27
CA GLY A 59 7.22 -1.36 3.19
C GLY A 59 6.06 -1.79 2.32
N LEU A 60 6.03 -3.06 1.90
CA LEU A 60 4.93 -3.64 1.14
C LEU A 60 3.63 -3.72 1.92
N PHE A 61 3.67 -3.96 3.24
CA PHE A 61 2.48 -3.86 4.07
C PHE A 61 1.83 -2.47 3.94
N PHE A 62 2.62 -1.39 4.07
CA PHE A 62 2.12 -0.02 3.98
C PHE A 62 1.67 0.35 2.57
N ILE A 63 2.37 -0.09 1.52
CA ILE A 63 1.93 0.11 0.13
C ILE A 63 0.60 -0.62 -0.11
N GLY A 64 0.46 -1.84 0.42
CA GLY A 64 -0.77 -2.62 0.33
C GLY A 64 -1.88 -2.09 1.22
N PHE A 65 -1.60 -1.18 2.16
CA PHE A 65 -2.57 -0.65 3.13
C PHE A 65 -3.52 0.37 2.50
N VAL A 66 -4.38 -0.13 1.62
CA VAL A 66 -5.36 0.62 0.84
C VAL A 66 -6.55 1.02 1.70
N ILE A 67 -6.38 2.09 2.47
CA ILE A 67 -7.49 2.76 3.15
C ILE A 67 -8.14 3.75 2.18
N GLY A 68 -9.46 3.94 2.30
CA GLY A 68 -10.17 5.00 1.60
C GLY A 68 -11.08 4.44 0.51
N MET A 69 -12.19 5.12 0.31
CA MET A 69 -13.09 4.96 -0.85
C MET A 69 -13.46 3.54 -1.30
N ARG A 70 -13.76 2.57 -0.42
CA ARG A 70 -14.49 1.32 -0.79
C ARG A 70 -13.75 0.37 -1.77
N PRO A 71 -14.28 -0.86 -2.02
CA PRO A 71 -13.50 -1.92 -2.68
C PRO A 71 -13.11 -1.56 -4.11
N GLY A 72 -11.80 -1.61 -4.39
CA GLY A 72 -11.20 -1.25 -5.68
C GLY A 72 -10.53 0.14 -5.73
N TYR A 73 -10.44 0.84 -4.60
CA TYR A 73 -9.80 2.15 -4.46
C TYR A 73 -8.57 2.08 -3.53
N GLY A 74 -7.71 3.10 -3.56
CA GLY A 74 -6.35 3.03 -2.97
C GLY A 74 -5.29 2.48 -3.93
N VAL A 75 -5.72 1.92 -5.08
CA VAL A 75 -4.84 1.33 -6.10
C VAL A 75 -3.87 2.37 -6.67
N TYR A 76 -4.32 3.60 -6.89
CA TYR A 76 -3.47 4.66 -7.43
C TYR A 76 -2.37 5.04 -6.43
N GLU A 77 -2.70 5.13 -5.15
CA GLU A 77 -1.77 5.42 -4.07
C GLU A 77 -0.75 4.29 -3.91
N SER A 78 -1.18 3.03 -3.93
CA SER A 78 -0.28 1.88 -3.94
C SER A 78 0.65 1.91 -5.16
N ILE A 79 0.13 2.19 -6.36
CA ILE A 79 0.95 2.32 -7.58
C ILE A 79 1.98 3.45 -7.42
N ILE A 80 1.58 4.61 -6.90
CA ILE A 80 2.50 5.72 -6.63
C ILE A 80 3.59 5.31 -5.63
N GLY A 81 3.21 4.60 -4.56
CA GLY A 81 4.17 4.05 -3.59
C GLY A 81 5.17 3.08 -4.22
N ILE A 82 4.73 2.21 -5.13
CA ILE A 82 5.59 1.28 -5.87
C ILE A 82 6.53 2.02 -6.82
N ILE A 83 6.01 2.99 -7.59
CA ILE A 83 6.82 3.82 -8.49
C ILE A 83 7.88 4.59 -7.68
N PHE A 84 7.49 5.14 -6.54
CA PHE A 84 8.39 5.84 -5.64
C PHE A 84 9.49 4.91 -5.10
N ALA A 85 9.13 3.69 -4.68
CA ALA A 85 10.11 2.68 -4.26
C ALA A 85 11.09 2.32 -5.39
N LEU A 86 10.60 2.19 -6.63
CA LEU A 86 11.43 1.91 -7.79
C LEU A 86 12.41 3.06 -8.07
N ILE A 87 11.94 4.31 -7.98
CA ILE A 87 12.80 5.50 -8.13
C ILE A 87 13.91 5.49 -7.07
N LEU A 88 13.54 5.25 -5.80
CA LEU A 88 14.51 5.20 -4.72
C LEU A 88 15.53 4.07 -4.89
N TRP A 89 15.09 2.89 -5.33
CA TRP A 89 15.97 1.75 -5.61
C TRP A 89 16.99 2.04 -6.73
N VAL A 90 16.62 2.85 -7.72
CA VAL A 90 17.55 3.24 -8.80
C VAL A 90 18.49 4.36 -8.35
N ALA A 91 18.04 5.24 -7.45
CA ALA A 91 18.77 6.43 -7.03
C ALA A 91 19.75 6.20 -5.87
N LEU A 92 19.55 5.15 -5.06
CA LEU A 92 20.32 4.81 -3.86
C LEU A 92 21.03 3.46 -4.03
#